data_AF-A0A075G8S5-F1
#
_entry.id   AF-A0A075G8S5-F1
#
_cell.length_a   1.000
_cell.length_b   1.000
_cell.length_c   1.000
_cell.angle_alpha   90.00
_cell.angle_beta   90.00
_cell.angle_gamma   90.00
#
_symmetry.space_group_name_H-M   'P 1'
#
loop_
_entity.id
_entity.type
_entity.pdbx_description
1 polymer ?
#
loop_
_entity_poly.entity_id
_entity_poly.type
_entity_poly.pdbx_seq_one_letter_code
_entity_poly.pdbx_strand_id
1 'polypeptide(L)' 'MKGEESGNTQKVRKVLVDCDSDSLIYMVEPEGPACHTGERTCFHNSLKS' A
#
# COMPACT_ATOMS: atom_id res chain seq x y z
N MET A 1 7.26 10.58 -2.83
CA MET A 1 6.52 9.52 -3.59
C MET A 1 6.73 8.17 -2.89
N LYS A 2 5.75 7.24 -2.88
CA LYS A 2 6.03 5.89 -2.35
C LYS A 2 7.14 5.24 -3.17
N GLY A 3 8.22 4.82 -2.52
CA GLY A 3 9.37 4.22 -3.19
C GLY A 3 10.33 5.22 -3.82
N GLU A 4 10.29 6.50 -3.44
CA GLU A 4 11.18 7.54 -3.99
C GLU A 4 12.68 7.22 -3.81
N GLU A 5 13.06 6.66 -2.66
CA GLU A 5 14.44 6.23 -2.39
C GLU A 5 14.67 4.75 -2.73
N SER A 6 13.69 3.88 -2.45
CA SER A 6 13.87 2.43 -2.57
C SER A 6 13.58 1.87 -3.97
N GLY A 7 12.94 2.63 -4.85
CA GLY A 7 12.40 2.14 -6.12
C GLY A 7 11.14 1.29 -5.99
N ASN A 8 10.68 0.96 -4.77
CA ASN A 8 9.47 0.18 -4.54
C ASN A 8 8.20 1.04 -4.73
N THR A 9 7.99 1.50 -5.96
CA THR A 9 6.87 2.37 -6.33
C THR A 9 5.55 1.61 -6.36
N GLN A 10 4.45 2.36 -6.41
CA GLN A 10 3.10 1.80 -6.48
C GLN A 10 2.34 2.49 -7.61
N LYS A 11 2.19 1.78 -8.73
CA LYS A 11 1.46 2.28 -9.89
C LYS A 11 -0.04 2.18 -9.66
N VAL A 12 -0.73 3.31 -9.57
CA VAL A 12 -2.19 3.35 -9.37
C VAL A 12 -2.91 2.79 -10.58
N ARG A 13 -3.80 1.82 -10.35
CA ARG A 13 -4.67 1.19 -11.37
C ARG A 13 -6.12 1.64 -11.24
N LYS A 14 -6.61 1.81 -10.01
CA LYS A 14 -7.96 2.30 -9.72
C LYS A 14 -7.96 3.04 -8.39
N VAL A 15 -8.85 4.02 -8.27
CA VAL A 15 -9.18 4.69 -7.00
C VAL A 15 -10.65 4.43 -6.71
N LEU A 16 -10.95 3.95 -5.51
CA LEU A 16 -12.31 3.83 -4.98
C LEU A 16 -12.48 4.89 -3.89
N VAL A 17 -13.69 5.42 -3.81
CA VAL A 17 -14.14 6.33 -2.74
C VAL A 17 -15.18 5.57 -1.93
N ASP A 18 -15.20 5.76 -0.62
CA ASP A 18 -16.27 5.22 0.23
C ASP A 18 -17.59 6.02 0.13
N CYS A 19 -18.59 5.63 0.91
CA CYS A 19 -19.97 6.09 0.70
C CYS A 19 -20.23 7.54 1.09
N ASP A 20 -19.52 8.06 2.09
CA ASP A 20 -19.58 9.45 2.56
C ASP A 20 -18.37 10.29 2.12
N SER A 21 -17.46 9.69 1.34
CA SER A 21 -16.33 10.35 0.68
C SER A 21 -15.27 10.89 1.65
N ASP A 22 -15.09 10.24 2.79
CA ASP A 22 -14.03 10.57 3.73
C ASP A 22 -12.78 9.69 3.58
N SER A 23 -12.88 8.58 2.83
CA SER A 23 -11.79 7.62 2.65
C SER A 23 -11.63 7.16 1.20
N LEU A 24 -10.38 6.83 0.85
CA LEU A 24 -10.00 6.32 -0.46
C LEU A 24 -9.31 4.95 -0.35
N ILE A 25 -9.58 4.08 -1.32
CA ILE A 25 -8.81 2.86 -1.56
C ILE A 25 -8.08 2.98 -2.90
N TYR A 26 -6.75 2.96 -2.84
CA TYR A 26 -5.91 2.88 -4.04
C TYR A 26 -5.62 1.42 -4.35
N MET A 27 -6.12 0.96 -5.50
CA MET A 27 -5.73 -0.33 -6.07
C MET A 27 -4.46 -0.10 -6.89
N VAL A 28 -3.36 -0.72 -6.48
CA VAL A 28 -2.03 -0.47 -7.04
C VAL A 28 -1.36 -1.75 -7.53
N GLU A 29 -0.45 -1.59 -8.49
CA GLU A 29 0.53 -2.60 -8.86
C GLU A 29 1.90 -2.21 -8.24
N PRO A 30 2.43 -3.00 -7.30
CA PRO A 30 3.67 -2.66 -6.59
C PRO A 30 4.92 -3.12 -7.36
N GLU A 31 5.95 -2.26 -7.40
CA GLU A 31 7.28 -2.58 -7.93
C GLU A 31 8.24 -3.05 -6.81
N GLY A 32 7.77 -3.92 -5.92
CA GLY A 32 8.53 -4.45 -4.78
C GLY A 32 7.75 -4.50 -3.46
N PRO A 33 8.38 -4.81 -2.33
CA PRO A 33 7.71 -4.86 -1.05
C PRO A 33 7.22 -3.47 -0.63
N ALA A 34 6.02 -3.42 -0.06
CA ALA A 34 5.45 -2.17 0.43
C ALA A 34 6.15 -1.70 1.72
N CYS A 35 6.57 -2.64 2.58
CA CYS A 35 7.18 -2.35 3.87
C CYS A 35 8.69 -2.11 3.75
N HIS A 36 9.21 -1.21 4.58
CA HIS A 36 10.65 -0.89 4.64
C HIS A 36 11.50 -2.02 5.25
N THR A 37 10.87 -3.03 5.86
CA THR A 37 11.54 -4.22 6.41
C THR A 37 11.82 -5.30 5.35
N GLY A 38 11.31 -5.13 4.14
CA GLY A 38 11.34 -6.15 3.08
C GLY A 38 10.08 -7.00 2.99
N GLU A 39 9.16 -6.88 3.95
CA GLU A 39 7.88 -7.58 3.94
C GLU A 39 6.91 -7.04 2.89
N ARG A 40 6.09 -7.93 2.31
CA ARG A 40 5.15 -7.57 1.23
C ARG A 40 4.17 -6.46 1.64
N THR A 41 3.68 -6.51 2.87
CA THR A 41 2.71 -5.57 3.47
C THR A 41 3.21 -5.12 4.84
N CYS A 42 2.84 -3.93 5.30
CA CYS A 42 3.09 -3.51 6.69
C CYS A 42 2.31 -4.35 7.71
N PHE A 43 1.16 -4.91 7.29
CA PHE A 43 0.29 -5.74 8.13
C PHE A 43 0.75 -7.20 8.10
N HIS A 44 2.03 -7.44 8.40
CA HIS A 44 2.63 -8.78 8.39
C HIS A 44 2.64 -9.46 9.77
N ASN A 45 2.20 -8.74 10.81
CA ASN A 45 2.07 -9.27 12.17
C ASN A 45 0.58 -9.51 12.50
N SER A 46 0.31 -10.59 13.23
CA SER A 46 -1.02 -10.88 13.77
C SER A 46 -1.11 -10.45 15.23
N LEU A 47 -2.26 -9.88 15.62
CA LEU A 47 -2.57 -9.70 17.04
C LEU A 47 -2.76 -11.08 17.67
N LYS A 48 -2.10 -11.31 18.81
CA LYS A 48 -2.33 -12.51 19.62
C LYS A 48 -3.41 -12.15 20.65
N SER A 49 -4.52 -12.87 20.59
CA SER A 49 -5.62 -12.82 21.57
C SER A 49 -5.31 -13.65 22.81
#